data_AF-A0A2M7TWM6-F1
#
_entry.id   AF-A0A2M7TWM6-F1
#
_cell.length_a   1.000
_cell.length_b   1.000
_cell.length_c   1.000
_cell.angle_alpha   90.00
_cell.angle_beta   90.00
_cell.angle_gamma   90.00
#
_symmetry.space_group_name_H-M   'P 1'
#
loop_
_entity.id
_entity.type
_entity.pdbx_description
1 polymer ?
#
loop_
_entity_poly.entity_id
_entity_poly.type
_entity_poly.pdbx_seq_one_letter_code
_entity_poly.pdbx_strand_id
1 'polypeptide(L)' 'MIQVTRKDSKESTENLLRRFNRKVQQSGAIAVVKQNQFFQKDISKVERRRKAIIRQERKALKLKKIKLGLR' A
#
# COMPACT_ATOMS: atom_id res chain seq x y z
N MET A 1 -7.45 -1.04 16.93
CA MET A 1 -8.28 0.19 16.82
C MET A 1 -7.42 1.33 16.33
N ILE A 2 -7.76 1.93 15.18
CA ILE A 2 -7.00 3.06 14.62
C ILE A 2 -7.55 4.32 15.27
N GLN A 3 -6.71 5.02 16.04
CA GLN A 3 -7.07 6.28 16.67
C GLN A 3 -6.03 7.36 16.39
N VAL A 4 -6.49 8.61 16.33
CA VAL A 4 -5.67 9.80 16.18
C VAL A 4 -6.15 10.84 17.18
N THR A 5 -5.24 11.31 18.04
CA THR A 5 -5.50 12.40 18.98
C THR A 5 -5.08 13.73 18.38
N ARG A 6 -5.73 14.80 18.84
CA ARG A 6 -5.32 16.17 18.55
C ARG A 6 -3.97 16.42 19.18
N LYS A 7 -3.06 17.03 18.41
CA LYS A 7 -1.72 17.38 18.91
C LYS A 7 -1.72 18.71 19.65
N ASP A 8 -2.44 19.68 19.10
CA ASP A 8 -2.60 21.03 19.65
C ASP A 8 -4.07 21.42 19.71
N SER A 9 -4.40 22.31 20.63
CA SER A 9 -5.76 22.86 20.79
C SER A 9 -6.22 23.66 19.56
N LYS A 10 -5.28 24.17 18.75
CA LYS A 10 -5.52 24.92 17.51
C LYS A 10 -5.54 24.05 16.24
N GLU A 11 -5.42 22.73 16.35
CA GLU A 11 -5.47 21.84 15.17
C GLU A 11 -6.88 21.85 14.55
N SER A 12 -6.99 22.28 13.28
CA SER A 12 -8.24 22.20 12.52
C SER A 12 -8.72 20.74 12.40
N THR A 13 -10.04 20.57 12.44
CA THR A 13 -10.71 19.26 12.32
C THR A 13 -10.37 18.55 11.00
N GLU A 14 -10.20 19.31 9.91
CA GLU A 14 -9.83 18.77 8.60
C GLU A 14 -8.44 18.11 8.62
N ASN A 15 -7.48 18.76 9.28
CA ASN A 15 -6.13 18.21 9.43
C ASN A 15 -6.13 16.92 10.25
N LEU A 16 -6.97 16.85 11.28
CA LEU A 16 -7.15 15.65 12.08
C LEU A 16 -7.73 14.49 11.24
N LEU A 17 -8.77 14.77 10.44
CA LEU A 17 -9.36 13.78 9.51
C LEU A 17 -8.37 13.31 8.45
N ARG A 18 -7.56 14.22 7.89
CA ARG A 18 -6.51 13.86 6.92
C ARG A 18 -5.48 12.91 7.53
N ARG A 19 -5.04 13.17 8.76
CA ARG A 19 -4.12 12.27 9.50
C ARG A 19 -4.75 10.92 9.79
N PHE A 20 -6.01 10.91 10.20
CA PHE A 20 -6.76 9.68 10.40
C PHE A 20 -6.83 8.86 9.11
N ASN A 21 -7.24 9.47 8.00
CA ASN A 21 -7.29 8.81 6.69
C ASN A 21 -5.93 8.27 6.26
N ARG A 22 -4.84 9.03 6.46
CA ARG A 22 -3.49 8.55 6.19
C ARG A 22 -3.11 7.34 7.04
N LYS A 23 -3.45 7.35 8.33
CA LYS A 23 -3.19 6.24 9.26
C LYS A 23 -4.01 5.00 8.90
N VAL A 24 -5.26 5.18 8.48
CA VAL A 24 -6.12 4.10 7.95
C VAL A 24 -5.51 3.49 6.69
N GLN A 25 -5.08 4.31 5.73
CA GLN A 25 -4.42 3.82 4.52
C GLN A 25 -3.11 3.08 4.83
N GLN A 26 -2.27 3.63 5.70
CA GLN A 26 -1.00 3.01 6.11
C GLN A 26 -1.20 1.69 6.85
N SER A 27 -2.26 1.56 7.64
CA SER A 27 -2.59 0.31 8.33
C SER A 27 -2.93 -0.84 7.38
N GLY A 28 -3.26 -0.54 6.12
CA GLY A 28 -3.66 -1.54 5.14
C GLY A 28 -5.00 -2.22 5.43
N ALA A 29 -5.73 -1.81 6.48
CA ALA A 29 -6.97 -2.45 6.91
C ALA A 29 -8.00 -2.58 5.77
N ILE A 30 -8.14 -1.55 4.92
CA ILE A 30 -9.04 -1.58 3.76
C ILE A 30 -8.63 -2.67 2.77
N ALA A 31 -7.32 -2.85 2.52
CA ALA A 31 -6.83 -3.85 1.58
C ALA A 31 -7.08 -5.27 2.11
N VAL A 32 -6.84 -5.50 3.40
CA VAL A 32 -7.09 -6.79 4.06
C VAL A 32 -8.58 -7.15 3.99
N VAL A 33 -9.46 -6.23 4.38
CA VAL A 33 -10.92 -6.47 4.35
C VAL A 33 -11.40 -6.75 2.92
N LYS A 34 -10.92 -5.99 1.93
CA LYS A 34 -11.29 -6.23 0.51
C LYS A 34 -10.77 -7.58 -0.01
N GLN A 35 -9.58 -8.00 0.39
CA GLN A 35 -9.04 -9.32 0.02
C GLN A 35 -9.85 -10.46 0.66
N ASN A 36 -10.30 -10.26 1.89
CA ASN A 36 -11.06 -11.26 2.64
C ASN A 36 -12.57 -11.25 2.33
N GLN A 37 -13.04 -10.37 1.45
CA GLN A 37 -14.46 -10.27 1.10
C GLN A 37 -14.98 -11.55 0.41
N PHE A 38 -14.10 -12.26 -0.30
CA PHE A 38 -14.42 -13.49 -1.01
C PHE A 38 -13.36 -14.55 -0.73
N PHE A 39 -13.78 -15.82 -0.71
CA PHE A 39 -12.85 -16.93 -0.58
C PHE A 39 -11.92 -17.01 -1.80
N GLN A 40 -10.62 -17.09 -1.55
CA GLN A 40 -9.60 -17.41 -2.54
C GLN A 40 -8.73 -18.55 -2.02
N LYS A 41 -8.34 -19.45 -2.92
CA LYS A 41 -7.36 -20.49 -2.60
C LYS A 41 -6.01 -19.84 -2.28
N ASP A 42 -5.26 -20.45 -1.36
CA ASP A 42 -3.91 -20.02 -1.06
C ASP A 42 -3.02 -20.05 -2.30
N ILE A 43 -2.12 -19.08 -2.40
CA ILE A 43 -1.24 -18.95 -3.56
C ILE A 43 -0.31 -20.16 -3.70
N SER A 44 -0.34 -20.79 -4.87
CA SER A 44 0.54 -21.91 -5.17
C SER A 44 2.01 -21.47 -5.23
N LYS A 45 2.94 -22.43 -5.07
CA LYS A 45 4.39 -22.17 -5.18
C LYS A 45 4.77 -21.57 -6.55
N VAL A 46 4.12 -22.06 -7.63
CA VAL A 46 4.38 -21.62 -9.00
C VAL A 46 3.89 -20.18 -9.22
N GLU A 47 2.67 -19.86 -8.79
CA GLU A 47 2.13 -18.50 -8.91
C GLU A 47 2.93 -17.48 -8.09
N ARG A 48 3.37 -17.88 -6.89
CA ARG A 48 4.26 -17.06 -6.05
C ARG A 48 5.57 -16.75 -6.78
N ARG A 49 6.18 -17.75 -7.42
CA ARG A 49 7.41 -17.58 -8.22
C ARG A 49 7.17 -16.65 -9.40
N ARG A 50 6.10 -16.85 -10.17
CA ARG A 50 5.75 -15.98 -11.32
C ARG A 50 5.58 -14.51 -10.90
N LYS A 51 4.86 -14.25 -9.80
CA LYS A 51 4.71 -12.89 -9.25
C LYS A 51 6.06 -12.26 -8.86
N ALA A 52 6.98 -13.05 -8.31
CA ALA A 52 8.32 -12.57 -7.95
C ALA A 52 9.16 -12.20 -9.17
N ILE A 53 9.14 -13.02 -10.23
CA ILE A 53 9.85 -12.78 -11.50
C ILE A 53 9.35 -11.46 -12.12
N ILE A 54 8.04 -11.29 -12.26
CA ILE A 54 7.43 -10.06 -12.81
C ILE A 54 7.84 -8.83 -11.99
N ARG A 55 7.92 -8.95 -10.67
CA ARG A 55 8.38 -7.85 -9.80
C ARG A 55 9.83 -7.48 -10.08
N GLN A 56 10.71 -8.46 -10.29
CA GLN A 56 12.11 -8.21 -10.64
C GLN A 56 12.24 -7.57 -12.02
N GLU A 57 11.51 -8.07 -13.02
CA GLU A 57 11.50 -7.50 -14.37
C GLU A 57 11.07 -6.04 -14.36
N ARG A 58 9.97 -5.72 -13.66
CA ARG A 58 9.50 -4.33 -13.50
C ARG A 58 10.53 -3.44 -12.82
N LYS A 59 11.26 -3.96 -11.82
CA LYS A 59 12.33 -3.23 -11.13
C LYS A 59 13.51 -2.96 -12.07
N ALA A 60 13.91 -3.95 -12.87
CA ALA A 60 14.97 -3.82 -13.87
C ALA A 60 14.59 -2.80 -14.96
N LEU A 61 13.36 -2.88 -15.49
CA LEU A 61 12.83 -1.92 -16.45
C LEU A 61 12.82 -0.49 -15.90
N LYS A 62 12.36 -0.30 -14.66
CA LYS A 62 12.39 1.00 -13.98
C LYS A 62 13.82 1.55 -13.89
N LEU A 63 14.77 0.72 -13.45
CA LEU A 63 16.18 1.12 -13.35
C LEU A 63 16.78 1.48 -14.70
N LYS A 64 16.47 0.72 -15.76
CA LYS A 64 16.92 1.01 -17.12
C LYS A 64 16.38 2.36 -17.61
N LYS A 65 15.10 2.66 -17.39
CA LYS A 65 14.49 3.96 -17.74
C LYS A 65 15.18 5.12 -17.03
N ILE A 66 15.39 4.99 -15.71
CA ILE A 66 16.11 5.99 -14.91
C ILE A 66 17.53 6.22 -15.45
N LYS A 67 18.28 5.16 -15.77
CA LYS A 67 19.63 5.27 -16.35
C LYS A 67 19.64 5.97 -17.71
N LEU A 68 18.60 5.80 -18.52
CA LEU A 68 18.45 6.45 -19.82
C LEU A 68 17.91 7.88 -19.73
N GLY A 69 17.67 8.42 -18.52
CA GLY A 69 17.06 9.74 -18.33
C GLY A 69 15.58 9.82 -18.75
N LEU A 70 14.97 8.68 -19.06
CA LEU A 70 13.57 8.57 -19.44
C LEU A 70 12.74 8.47 -18.14
N ARG A 71 11.91 9.47 -17.87
CA ARG A 71 10.97 9.48 -16.74
C ARG A 71 9.83 8.48 -16.96
#